data_AF-A0A126RL29-F1
#
_entry.id   AF-A0A126RL29-F1
#
_cell.length_a   1.000
_cell.length_b   1.000
_cell.length_c   1.000
_cell.angle_alpha   90.00
_cell.angle_beta   90.00
_cell.angle_gamma   90.00
#
_symmetry.space_group_name_H-M   'P 1'
#
loop_
_entity.id
_entity.type
_entity.pdbx_description
1 polymer ?
#
loop_
_entity_poly.entity_id
_entity_poly.type
_entity_poly.pdbx_seq_one_letter_code
_entity_poly.pdbx_strand_id
1 'polypeptide(L)'
;MSDNGLFRHSEIHLRPDPSRTVIRPFDLDYPQAFRNDAHPRMQQIAERVLSLDDARLLKEHEAIIASLADRHRDIDKILLRRFDEIRERLPAAQGASREAALAIGAYFSEEYSYEAAALFNPSMVLRADQTGAPSGGVRFLLSLRGIGEGHISSVTFRTGTWSPSGGFALDKGSNQAISPRIDAPAEGVENGMTRVVCEGSEDVSESVLFPVTASQQRGIEDLRLVRFVEEDGHVEYLGTYTAFDGRDARSEVLRATGFRNFEMHPLAGSAAAEKGMALFPRKIDGRFAMLGRQDSESIWLLASDSLYSWDGGIKVVSPRFPWEFVQLGNCGSPIEIDEGWLVLTHGVGMARNYCMGACLLDKADPSKLLARTREPILRPSPHERDGYVPNVVYSCGSIVHDRTLLLPYGVADNFAAFATASVDELLKAME
;
A
#
# COMPACT_ATOMS: atom_id res chain seq x y z
N MET A 1 -14.36 -9.73 19.99
CA MET A 1 -14.06 -10.78 19.00
C MET A 1 -14.46 -12.14 19.59
N SER A 2 -15.25 -12.95 18.88
CA SER A 2 -15.49 -14.35 19.28
C SER A 2 -14.29 -15.16 18.79
N ASP A 3 -13.23 -15.14 19.58
CA ASP A 3 -11.99 -15.84 19.28
C ASP A 3 -12.10 -17.29 19.76
N ASN A 4 -11.54 -18.23 18.99
CA ASN A 4 -11.38 -19.62 19.44
C ASN A 4 -10.31 -19.74 20.55
N GLY A 5 -9.91 -18.62 21.16
CA GLY A 5 -8.85 -18.49 22.16
C GLY A 5 -7.44 -18.54 21.56
N LEU A 6 -7.30 -18.50 20.23
CA LEU A 6 -6.04 -18.67 19.54
C LEU A 6 -5.21 -17.38 19.50
N PHE A 7 -5.88 -16.23 19.48
CA PHE A 7 -5.25 -14.93 19.34
C PHE A 7 -5.27 -14.11 20.63
N ARG A 8 -4.14 -13.47 20.91
CA ARG A 8 -4.07 -12.37 21.86
C ARG A 8 -4.11 -11.05 21.10
N HIS A 9 -5.20 -10.32 21.26
CA HIS A 9 -5.39 -9.03 20.59
C HIS A 9 -4.62 -7.90 21.30
N SER A 10 -4.06 -6.99 20.51
CA SER A 10 -3.48 -5.75 21.00
C SER A 10 -4.57 -4.68 21.13
N GLU A 11 -4.42 -3.80 22.11
CA GLU A 11 -5.27 -2.60 22.27
C GLU A 11 -4.92 -1.48 21.27
N ILE A 12 -3.81 -1.64 20.54
CA ILE A 12 -3.34 -0.67 19.56
C ILE A 12 -4.17 -0.79 18.28
N HIS A 13 -4.78 0.33 17.87
CA HIS A 13 -5.49 0.48 16.62
C HIS A 13 -4.87 1.61 15.80
N LEU A 14 -4.70 1.38 14.50
CA LEU A 14 -4.33 2.41 13.53
C LEU A 14 -5.59 2.88 12.83
N ARG A 15 -6.06 4.06 13.22
CA ARG A 15 -7.27 4.70 12.70
C ARG A 15 -6.94 5.75 11.63
N PRO A 16 -7.93 6.14 10.80
CA PRO A 16 -7.78 7.24 9.87
C PRO A 16 -7.29 8.51 10.56
N ASP A 17 -6.39 9.25 9.90
CA ASP A 17 -5.80 10.48 10.40
C ASP A 17 -5.93 11.58 9.35
N PRO A 18 -6.94 12.48 9.48
CA PRO A 18 -7.12 13.54 8.50
C PRO A 18 -5.99 14.59 8.54
N SER A 19 -5.16 14.62 9.58
CA SER A 19 -4.05 15.57 9.68
C SER A 19 -2.88 15.23 8.75
N ARG A 20 -2.82 13.98 8.25
CA ARG A 20 -1.78 13.54 7.33
C ARG A 20 -2.13 13.90 5.89
N THR A 21 -1.42 14.89 5.35
CA THR A 21 -1.71 15.49 4.06
C THR A 21 -0.49 15.55 3.15
N VAL A 22 -0.71 15.67 1.84
CA VAL A 22 0.31 16.01 0.83
C VAL A 22 -0.18 17.17 -0.02
N ILE A 23 0.72 17.84 -0.73
CA ILE A 23 0.37 18.83 -1.75
C ILE A 23 0.42 18.14 -3.12
N ARG A 24 -0.69 18.12 -3.83
CA ARG A 24 -0.77 17.48 -5.16
C ARG A 24 -1.34 18.43 -6.21
N PRO A 25 -1.16 18.12 -7.51
CA PRO A 25 -1.77 18.88 -8.59
C PRO A 25 -3.28 19.03 -8.42
N PHE A 26 -3.80 20.24 -8.65
CA PHE A 26 -5.23 20.52 -8.70
C PHE A 26 -5.65 20.92 -10.12
N ASP A 27 -6.56 20.13 -10.71
CA ASP A 27 -7.07 20.37 -12.06
C ASP A 27 -8.37 21.17 -12.04
N LEU A 28 -8.36 22.29 -12.78
CA LEU A 28 -9.43 23.28 -12.77
C LEU A 28 -10.37 23.21 -13.99
N ASP A 29 -10.16 22.23 -14.87
CA ASP A 29 -10.85 22.08 -16.17
C ASP A 29 -12.28 21.47 -16.06
N TYR A 30 -12.89 21.55 -14.88
CA TYR A 30 -14.25 21.06 -14.59
C TYR A 30 -15.29 22.22 -14.50
N PRO A 31 -16.54 22.03 -14.99
CA PRO A 31 -17.06 20.89 -15.74
C PRO A 31 -16.77 20.99 -17.24
N GLN A 32 -16.54 19.86 -17.91
CA GLN A 32 -16.16 19.82 -19.33
C GLN A 32 -17.18 20.53 -20.25
N ALA A 33 -18.48 20.48 -19.92
CA ALA A 33 -19.54 21.13 -20.69
C ALA A 33 -19.42 22.66 -20.77
N PHE A 34 -18.67 23.30 -19.87
CA PHE A 34 -18.48 24.75 -19.83
C PHE A 34 -17.03 25.14 -20.15
N ARG A 35 -16.24 24.20 -20.68
CA ARG A 35 -14.86 24.47 -21.09
C ARG A 35 -14.84 25.45 -22.26
N ASN A 36 -14.10 26.55 -22.10
CA ASN A 36 -13.91 27.56 -23.14
C ASN A 36 -12.44 27.51 -23.61
N ASP A 37 -12.18 26.85 -24.73
CA ASP A 37 -10.82 26.72 -25.26
C ASP A 37 -10.23 28.05 -25.76
N ALA A 38 -11.07 29.03 -26.10
CA ALA A 38 -10.60 30.36 -26.47
C ALA A 38 -10.13 31.18 -25.26
N HIS A 39 -10.71 30.94 -24.08
CA HIS A 39 -10.33 31.58 -22.83
C HIS A 39 -10.26 30.54 -21.70
N PRO A 40 -9.23 29.67 -21.68
CA PRO A 40 -9.15 28.60 -20.69
C PRO A 40 -9.12 29.16 -19.27
N ARG A 41 -9.85 28.51 -18.35
CA ARG A 41 -9.91 28.96 -16.93
C ARG A 41 -8.52 29.07 -16.30
N MET A 42 -7.61 28.17 -16.67
CA MET A 42 -6.23 28.22 -16.20
C MET A 42 -5.52 29.53 -16.60
N GLN A 43 -5.71 30.01 -17.83
CA GLN A 43 -5.14 31.30 -18.28
C GLN A 43 -5.71 32.45 -17.46
N GLN A 44 -7.04 32.49 -17.31
CA GLN A 44 -7.72 33.56 -16.58
C GLN A 44 -7.24 33.65 -15.13
N ILE A 45 -6.94 32.52 -14.49
CA ILE A 45 -6.38 32.50 -13.13
C ILE A 45 -4.95 33.04 -13.14
N ALA A 46 -4.10 32.57 -14.05
CA ALA A 46 -2.73 33.07 -14.16
C ALA A 46 -2.69 34.59 -14.42
N GLU A 47 -3.51 35.11 -15.34
CA GLU A 47 -3.64 36.54 -15.62
C GLU A 47 -4.08 37.36 -14.40
N ARG A 48 -5.03 36.85 -13.60
CA ARG A 48 -5.43 37.51 -12.35
C ARG A 48 -4.28 37.57 -11.36
N VAL A 49 -3.50 36.50 -11.22
CA VAL A 49 -2.31 36.50 -10.36
C VAL A 49 -1.27 37.51 -10.85
N LEU A 50 -1.02 37.54 -12.16
CA LEU A 50 -0.07 38.49 -12.78
C LEU A 50 -0.52 39.96 -12.70
N SER A 51 -1.81 40.22 -12.49
CA SER A 51 -2.34 41.58 -12.29
C SER A 51 -2.12 42.14 -10.87
N LEU A 52 -1.68 41.30 -9.93
CA LEU A 52 -1.36 41.73 -8.56
C LEU A 52 0.05 42.33 -8.49
N ASP A 53 0.26 43.25 -7.55
CA ASP A 53 1.60 43.74 -7.24
C ASP A 53 2.39 42.75 -6.36
N ASP A 54 3.71 42.86 -6.36
CA ASP A 54 4.60 41.96 -5.61
C ASP A 54 4.35 42.02 -4.10
N ALA A 55 3.91 43.16 -3.57
CA ALA A 55 3.59 43.32 -2.15
C ALA A 55 2.38 42.45 -1.76
N ARG A 56 1.35 42.39 -2.61
CA ARG A 56 0.20 41.51 -2.41
C ARG A 56 0.58 40.05 -2.58
N LEU A 57 1.37 39.71 -3.60
CA LEU A 57 1.81 38.33 -3.85
C LEU A 57 2.62 37.78 -2.66
N LEU A 58 3.54 38.58 -2.12
CA LEU A 58 4.32 38.22 -0.94
C LEU A 58 3.42 37.96 0.29
N LYS A 59 2.42 38.83 0.52
CA LYS A 59 1.50 38.66 1.64
C LYS A 59 0.67 37.36 1.53
N GLU A 60 0.19 37.03 0.34
CA GLU A 60 -0.54 35.77 0.10
C GLU A 60 0.37 34.56 0.28
N HIS A 61 1.63 34.66 -0.19
CA HIS A 61 2.64 33.62 -0.01
C HIS A 61 2.94 33.36 1.47
N GLU A 62 3.21 34.41 2.26
CA GLU A 62 3.43 34.31 3.71
C GLU A 62 2.26 33.62 4.43
N ALA A 63 1.02 33.97 4.06
CA ALA A 63 -0.18 33.37 4.65
C ALA A 63 -0.30 31.88 4.33
N ILE A 64 -0.03 31.47 3.08
CA ILE A 64 -0.06 30.07 2.66
C ILE A 64 1.04 29.28 3.37
N ILE A 65 2.27 29.79 3.41
CA ILE A 65 3.38 29.14 4.11
C ILE A 65 3.05 28.94 5.59
N ALA A 66 2.55 29.98 6.27
CA ALA A 66 2.14 29.88 7.66
C ALA A 66 1.07 28.81 7.90
N SER A 67 0.15 28.60 6.95
CA SER A 67 -0.91 27.59 7.07
C SER A 67 -0.44 26.15 6.83
N LEU A 68 0.66 25.97 6.08
CA LEU A 68 1.16 24.66 5.62
C LEU A 68 2.43 24.20 6.36
N ALA A 69 3.15 25.10 7.04
CA ALA A 69 4.47 24.84 7.62
C ALA A 69 4.50 23.70 8.66
N ASP A 70 3.39 23.46 9.37
CA ASP A 70 3.31 22.38 10.36
C ASP A 70 3.30 20.98 9.72
N ARG A 71 2.86 20.88 8.45
CA ARG A 71 2.61 19.60 7.75
C ARG A 71 3.51 19.38 6.53
N HIS A 72 4.14 20.43 6.01
CA HIS A 72 4.91 20.35 4.76
C HIS A 72 6.27 21.01 4.90
N ARG A 73 7.30 20.37 4.32
CA ARG A 73 8.64 20.95 4.14
C ARG A 73 8.81 21.43 2.70
N ASP A 74 9.70 22.39 2.51
CA ASP A 74 10.11 22.87 1.19
C ASP A 74 8.92 23.31 0.30
N ILE A 75 7.91 23.95 0.90
CA ILE A 75 6.66 24.34 0.21
C ILE A 75 6.98 25.15 -1.06
N ASP A 76 7.90 26.12 -0.99
CA ASP A 76 8.34 26.89 -2.16
C ASP A 76 8.85 26.00 -3.30
N LYS A 77 9.63 24.96 -2.99
CA LYS A 77 10.15 24.01 -3.99
C LYS A 77 9.00 23.24 -4.65
N ILE A 78 8.02 22.81 -3.86
CA ILE A 78 6.83 22.09 -4.36
C ILE A 78 6.01 23.00 -5.28
N LEU A 79 5.73 24.24 -4.86
CA LEU A 79 4.93 25.19 -5.62
C LEU A 79 5.63 25.62 -6.92
N LEU A 80 6.94 25.89 -6.87
CA LEU A 80 7.72 26.22 -8.07
C LEU A 80 7.79 25.05 -9.05
N ARG A 81 7.97 23.81 -8.55
CA ARG A 81 7.88 22.62 -9.41
C ARG A 81 6.52 22.54 -10.09
N ARG A 82 5.44 22.79 -9.35
CA ARG A 82 4.10 22.76 -9.94
C ARG A 82 3.94 23.83 -11.03
N PHE A 83 4.46 25.02 -10.80
CA PHE A 83 4.50 26.08 -11.82
C PHE A 83 5.25 25.62 -13.08
N ASP A 84 6.43 25.02 -12.94
CA ASP A 84 7.22 24.52 -14.06
C ASP A 84 6.51 23.40 -14.84
N GLU A 85 5.74 22.53 -14.18
CA GLU A 85 4.93 21.50 -14.83
C GLU A 85 3.81 22.05 -15.73
N ILE A 86 3.29 23.26 -15.43
CA ILE A 86 2.15 23.83 -16.14
C ILE A 86 2.49 25.07 -16.98
N ARG A 87 3.70 25.64 -16.84
CA ARG A 87 4.06 26.92 -17.49
C ARG A 87 3.90 26.88 -19.01
N GLU A 88 4.18 25.75 -19.66
CA GLU A 88 4.02 25.60 -21.11
C GLU A 88 2.56 25.74 -21.55
N ARG A 89 1.62 25.38 -20.67
CA ARG A 89 0.18 25.57 -20.86
C ARG A 89 -0.27 26.98 -20.51
N LEU A 90 0.60 27.87 -20.03
CA LEU A 90 0.30 29.23 -19.56
C LEU A 90 1.18 30.28 -20.27
N PRO A 91 0.92 30.64 -21.55
CA PRO A 91 1.73 31.62 -22.27
C PRO A 91 1.86 32.98 -21.57
N ALA A 92 0.80 33.43 -20.89
CA ALA A 92 0.81 34.67 -20.13
C ALA A 92 1.82 34.68 -18.97
N ALA A 93 2.17 33.50 -18.43
CA ALA A 93 3.02 33.35 -17.25
C ALA A 93 4.50 33.06 -17.57
N GLN A 94 4.91 33.04 -18.84
CA GLN A 94 6.28 32.67 -19.23
C GLN A 94 7.36 33.61 -18.66
N GLY A 95 7.01 34.87 -18.39
CA GLY A 95 7.87 35.89 -17.77
C GLY A 95 7.49 36.23 -16.32
N ALA A 96 6.78 35.35 -15.62
CA ALA A 96 6.36 35.59 -14.24
C ALA A 96 7.57 35.83 -13.30
N SER A 97 7.41 36.76 -12.34
CA SER A 97 8.33 36.88 -11.20
C SER A 97 8.31 35.60 -10.35
N ARG A 98 9.28 35.45 -9.45
CA ARG A 98 9.32 34.28 -8.55
C ARG A 98 8.06 34.22 -7.67
N GLU A 99 7.61 35.37 -7.20
CA GLU A 99 6.44 35.54 -6.34
C GLU A 99 5.16 35.16 -7.11
N ALA A 100 5.04 35.60 -8.36
CA ALA A 100 3.94 35.20 -9.23
C ALA A 100 3.98 33.70 -9.56
N ALA A 101 5.16 33.13 -9.82
CA ALA A 101 5.33 31.70 -10.06
C ALA A 101 4.90 30.86 -8.84
N LEU A 102 5.30 31.26 -7.62
CA LEU A 102 4.86 30.62 -6.38
C LEU A 102 3.34 30.68 -6.20
N ALA A 103 2.74 31.85 -6.41
CA ALA A 103 1.30 32.04 -6.29
C ALA A 103 0.53 31.22 -7.33
N ILE A 104 0.97 31.22 -8.59
CA ILE A 104 0.40 30.38 -9.65
C ILE A 104 0.50 28.91 -9.25
N GLY A 105 1.69 28.43 -8.85
CA GLY A 105 1.90 27.07 -8.36
C GLY A 105 0.92 26.69 -7.24
N ALA A 106 0.67 27.59 -6.29
CA ALA A 106 -0.30 27.39 -5.21
C ALA A 106 -1.75 27.27 -5.71
N TYR A 107 -2.19 28.14 -6.63
CA TYR A 107 -3.55 28.07 -7.20
C TYR A 107 -3.82 26.79 -8.00
N PHE A 108 -2.77 26.14 -8.51
CA PHE A 108 -2.83 24.86 -9.23
C PHE A 108 -2.40 23.65 -8.40
N SER A 109 -2.42 23.81 -7.08
CA SER A 109 -2.16 22.75 -6.10
C SER A 109 -3.31 22.66 -5.10
N GLU A 110 -3.49 21.48 -4.51
CA GLU A 110 -4.40 21.24 -3.40
C GLU A 110 -3.68 20.50 -2.27
N GLU A 111 -4.03 20.82 -1.02
CA GLU A 111 -3.67 20.01 0.13
C GLU A 111 -4.66 18.85 0.25
N TYR A 112 -4.17 17.63 0.23
CA TYR A 112 -4.97 16.42 0.14
C TYR A 112 -4.68 15.49 1.32
N SER A 113 -5.72 15.12 2.07
CA SER A 113 -5.62 14.16 3.18
C SER A 113 -5.84 12.74 2.69
N TYR A 114 -4.79 11.92 2.70
CA TYR A 114 -4.75 10.62 2.00
C TYR A 114 -5.12 9.41 2.84
N GLU A 115 -5.28 9.60 4.15
CA GLU A 115 -5.74 8.57 5.08
C GLU A 115 -6.86 9.09 5.99
N ALA A 116 -7.66 10.05 5.49
CA ALA A 116 -8.77 10.68 6.22
C ALA A 116 -9.99 9.77 6.42
N ALA A 117 -10.32 8.93 5.43
CA ALA A 117 -11.57 8.16 5.43
C ALA A 117 -11.40 6.75 6.01
N ALA A 118 -10.29 6.09 5.68
CA ALA A 118 -9.99 4.73 6.11
C ALA A 118 -8.47 4.47 6.06
N LEU A 119 -7.97 3.61 6.96
CA LEU A 119 -6.56 3.18 7.05
C LEU A 119 -6.48 1.70 7.43
N PHE A 120 -6.34 0.80 6.46
CA PHE A 120 -6.55 -0.64 6.66
C PHE A 120 -5.70 -1.49 5.70
N ASN A 121 -6.03 -2.78 5.56
CA ASN A 121 -5.31 -3.76 4.72
C ASN A 121 -3.78 -3.76 4.92
N PRO A 122 -3.32 -3.97 6.17
CA PRO A 122 -1.91 -3.90 6.49
C PRO A 122 -1.11 -5.06 5.91
N SER A 123 0.11 -4.79 5.45
CA SER A 123 1.16 -5.79 5.21
C SER A 123 2.38 -5.46 6.04
N MET A 124 3.01 -6.48 6.63
CA MET A 124 4.15 -6.31 7.54
C MET A 124 5.33 -7.18 7.13
N VAL A 125 6.53 -6.60 7.20
CA VAL A 125 7.80 -7.26 6.92
C VAL A 125 8.85 -6.87 7.96
N LEU A 126 9.85 -7.72 8.16
CA LEU A 126 11.00 -7.38 8.99
C LEU A 126 11.83 -6.26 8.34
N ARG A 127 12.33 -5.34 9.16
CA ARG A 127 13.35 -4.37 8.73
C ARG A 127 14.70 -5.07 8.50
N ALA A 128 15.46 -4.63 7.51
CA ALA A 128 16.82 -5.12 7.29
C ALA A 128 17.73 -4.62 8.41
N ASP A 129 17.55 -3.36 8.78
CA ASP A 129 18.15 -2.77 9.97
C ASP A 129 17.33 -3.10 11.23
N GLN A 130 17.92 -3.92 12.10
CA GLN A 130 17.37 -4.32 13.39
C GLN A 130 17.99 -3.54 14.57
N THR A 131 18.80 -2.50 14.31
CA THR A 131 19.35 -1.65 15.37
C THR A 131 18.21 -0.99 16.16
N GLY A 132 18.26 -1.13 17.48
CA GLY A 132 17.23 -0.65 18.40
C GLY A 132 16.07 -1.62 18.63
N ALA A 133 16.11 -2.83 18.08
CA ALA A 133 15.14 -3.87 18.44
C ALA A 133 15.22 -4.20 19.95
N PRO A 134 14.08 -4.42 20.63
CA PRO A 134 14.07 -4.86 22.02
C PRO A 134 14.70 -6.25 22.15
N SER A 135 15.16 -6.60 23.36
CA SER A 135 15.71 -7.94 23.64
C SER A 135 14.70 -9.03 23.27
N GLY A 136 15.13 -10.00 22.45
CA GLY A 136 14.25 -11.07 21.94
C GLY A 136 13.14 -10.58 21.01
N GLY A 137 13.28 -9.40 20.41
CA GLY A 137 12.31 -8.82 19.50
C GLY A 137 12.91 -8.33 18.19
N VAL A 138 12.05 -7.68 17.42
CA VAL A 138 12.33 -7.25 16.05
C VAL A 138 11.81 -5.84 15.80
N ARG A 139 12.42 -5.19 14.81
CA ARG A 139 11.89 -4.02 14.11
C ARG A 139 11.15 -4.46 12.85
N PHE A 140 10.00 -3.86 12.62
CA PHE A 140 9.18 -4.15 11.46
C PHE A 140 8.89 -2.88 10.66
N LEU A 141 8.50 -3.09 9.41
CA LEU A 141 7.87 -2.11 8.55
C LEU A 141 6.47 -2.60 8.22
N LEU A 142 5.53 -1.66 8.22
CA LEU A 142 4.12 -1.87 7.96
C LEU A 142 3.70 -0.96 6.81
N SER A 143 3.11 -1.51 5.76
CA SER A 143 2.35 -0.74 4.77
C SER A 143 0.86 -0.83 5.06
N LEU A 144 0.14 0.25 4.81
CA LEU A 144 -1.32 0.33 4.96
C LEU A 144 -1.93 0.96 3.71
N ARG A 145 -3.17 0.57 3.41
CA ARG A 145 -4.02 1.25 2.44
C ARG A 145 -4.69 2.44 3.11
N GLY A 146 -4.34 3.65 2.68
CA GLY A 146 -5.00 4.89 3.10
C GLY A 146 -6.05 5.33 2.07
N ILE A 147 -7.24 5.68 2.52
CA ILE A 147 -8.30 6.27 1.68
C ILE A 147 -8.47 7.74 2.04
N GLY A 148 -8.32 8.60 1.04
CA GLY A 148 -8.56 10.03 1.17
C GLY A 148 -9.84 10.51 0.50
N GLU A 149 -9.91 11.82 0.25
CA GLU A 149 -11.02 12.44 -0.48
C GLU A 149 -11.26 11.77 -1.86
N GLY A 150 -12.52 11.67 -2.27
CA GLY A 150 -12.90 11.06 -3.55
C GLY A 150 -12.73 9.53 -3.61
N HIS A 151 -12.45 8.90 -2.46
CA HIS A 151 -12.21 7.46 -2.30
C HIS A 151 -10.99 6.95 -3.07
N ILE A 152 -9.96 7.78 -3.20
CA ILE A 152 -8.71 7.38 -3.85
C ILE A 152 -7.83 6.63 -2.86
N SER A 153 -7.37 5.44 -3.26
CA SER A 153 -6.49 4.61 -2.44
C SER A 153 -5.01 4.95 -2.64
N SER A 154 -4.29 5.01 -1.53
CA SER A 154 -2.86 5.25 -1.44
C SER A 154 -2.19 4.18 -0.58
N VAL A 155 -0.86 4.07 -0.66
CA VAL A 155 -0.07 3.26 0.27
C VAL A 155 0.75 4.18 1.17
N THR A 156 0.63 3.99 2.48
CA THR A 156 1.35 4.72 3.53
C THR A 156 2.13 3.74 4.39
N PHE A 157 3.22 4.19 5.03
CA PHE A 157 4.11 3.31 5.78
C PHE A 157 4.23 3.70 7.26
N ARG A 158 4.45 2.72 8.12
CA ARG A 158 4.80 2.87 9.54
C ARG A 158 5.94 1.92 9.89
N THR A 159 6.66 2.22 10.95
CA THR A 159 7.62 1.30 11.57
C THR A 159 7.25 1.08 13.02
N GLY A 160 7.90 0.08 13.62
CA GLY A 160 7.78 -0.15 15.05
C GLY A 160 8.65 -1.29 15.51
N THR A 161 8.45 -1.65 16.77
CA THR A 161 9.13 -2.75 17.43
C THR A 161 8.12 -3.73 18.00
N TRP A 162 8.51 -5.00 18.05
CA TRP A 162 7.71 -6.02 18.69
C TRP A 162 8.58 -7.09 19.30
N SER A 163 8.22 -7.57 20.48
CA SER A 163 8.69 -8.86 20.99
C SER A 163 7.53 -9.65 21.61
N PRO A 164 7.58 -11.00 21.56
CA PRO A 164 6.54 -11.82 22.18
C PRO A 164 6.32 -11.51 23.67
N SER A 165 7.39 -11.16 24.40
CA SER A 165 7.36 -10.85 25.83
C SER A 165 7.13 -9.37 26.14
N GLY A 166 7.62 -8.46 25.30
CA GLY A 166 7.63 -7.01 25.50
C GLY A 166 6.48 -6.26 24.81
N GLY A 167 5.70 -6.94 23.98
CA GLY A 167 4.52 -6.37 23.33
C GLY A 167 4.84 -5.63 22.03
N PHE A 168 3.83 -4.97 21.49
CA PHE A 168 3.85 -4.29 20.20
C PHE A 168 3.90 -2.77 20.42
N ALA A 169 4.77 -2.07 19.69
CA ALA A 169 4.86 -0.62 19.71
C ALA A 169 5.05 -0.08 18.29
N LEU A 170 4.34 0.99 17.96
CA LEU A 170 4.54 1.74 16.72
C LEU A 170 5.45 2.93 16.99
N ASP A 171 6.38 3.16 16.07
CA ASP A 171 7.18 4.39 16.08
C ASP A 171 6.24 5.57 15.78
N LYS A 172 6.50 6.71 16.43
CA LYS A 172 5.75 7.93 16.13
C LYS A 172 6.06 8.34 14.69
N GLY A 173 5.04 8.28 13.83
CA GLY A 173 5.16 8.75 12.46
C GLY A 173 5.45 10.25 12.39
N SER A 174 6.06 10.69 11.30
CA SER A 174 6.20 12.09 10.98
C SER A 174 4.81 12.72 10.77
N ASN A 175 4.66 13.96 11.23
CA ASN A 175 3.49 14.77 10.90
C ASN A 175 3.53 15.27 9.45
N GLN A 176 4.64 15.05 8.76
CA GLN A 176 4.89 15.52 7.41
C GLN A 176 4.82 14.37 6.43
N ALA A 177 4.47 14.68 5.18
CA ALA A 177 4.56 13.73 4.09
C ALA A 177 5.16 14.40 2.86
N ILE A 178 5.89 13.62 2.08
CA ILE A 178 6.56 14.09 0.88
C ILE A 178 5.66 13.85 -0.32
N SER A 179 5.44 14.92 -1.08
CA SER A 179 4.75 14.85 -2.35
C SER A 179 5.71 14.24 -3.38
N PRO A 180 5.46 12.99 -3.83
CA PRO A 180 6.44 12.25 -4.61
C PRO A 180 6.73 12.94 -5.95
N ARG A 181 7.97 12.80 -6.41
CA ARG A 181 8.37 13.11 -7.78
C ARG A 181 8.22 11.85 -8.62
N ILE A 182 7.61 11.99 -9.79
CA ILE A 182 7.48 10.91 -10.75
C ILE A 182 8.58 11.13 -11.79
N ASP A 183 9.58 10.26 -11.79
CA ASP A 183 10.58 10.28 -12.84
C ASP A 183 9.99 9.56 -14.06
N ALA A 184 9.99 10.23 -15.20
CA ALA A 184 9.56 9.63 -16.46
C ALA A 184 10.34 8.32 -16.69
N PRO A 185 9.73 7.30 -17.33
CA PRO A 185 10.47 6.11 -17.71
C PRO A 185 11.71 6.54 -18.49
N ALA A 186 12.89 6.04 -18.09
CA ALA A 186 14.10 6.31 -18.86
C ALA A 186 13.87 5.83 -20.30
N GLU A 187 14.27 6.64 -21.29
CA GLU A 187 14.20 6.23 -22.70
C GLU A 187 14.93 4.88 -22.86
N GLY A 188 14.23 3.87 -23.38
CA GLY A 188 14.77 2.52 -23.56
C GLY A 188 14.44 1.49 -22.47
N VAL A 189 13.64 1.83 -21.46
CA VAL A 189 13.14 0.82 -20.50
C VAL A 189 11.98 0.04 -21.15
N GLU A 190 12.27 -1.20 -21.56
CA GLU A 190 11.25 -2.19 -21.93
C GLU A 190 10.26 -2.37 -20.76
N ASN A 191 8.96 -2.17 -21.01
CA ASN A 191 7.81 -2.57 -20.16
C ASN A 191 7.13 -1.53 -19.24
N GLY A 192 7.25 -0.22 -19.48
CA GLY A 192 6.33 0.74 -18.82
C GLY A 192 6.52 0.87 -17.30
N MET A 193 7.76 0.77 -16.84
CA MET A 193 8.16 1.08 -15.46
C MET A 193 7.89 2.53 -15.09
N THR A 194 7.40 2.79 -13.88
CA THR A 194 7.28 4.13 -13.31
C THR A 194 8.13 4.23 -12.05
N ARG A 195 8.98 5.26 -11.97
CA ARG A 195 9.80 5.51 -10.79
C ARG A 195 9.19 6.64 -9.95
N VAL A 196 8.95 6.34 -8.68
CA VAL A 196 8.39 7.27 -7.69
C VAL A 196 9.45 7.57 -6.64
N VAL A 197 9.75 8.86 -6.44
CA VAL A 197 10.82 9.33 -5.56
C VAL A 197 10.26 10.29 -4.52
N CYS A 198 10.31 9.88 -3.25
CA CYS A 198 10.01 10.72 -2.08
C CYS A 198 11.29 11.46 -1.65
N GLU A 199 11.77 12.37 -2.49
CA GLU A 199 13.00 13.15 -2.26
C GLU A 199 12.92 13.95 -0.95
N GLY A 200 13.97 13.91 -0.12
CA GLY A 200 13.99 14.64 1.16
C GLY A 200 13.13 14.03 2.27
N SER A 201 12.56 12.83 2.04
CA SER A 201 12.04 12.02 3.14
C SER A 201 13.20 11.72 4.10
N GLU A 202 12.95 11.85 5.39
CA GLU A 202 13.85 11.54 6.51
C GLU A 202 13.35 10.33 7.30
N ASP A 203 12.04 10.09 7.30
CA ASP A 203 11.40 8.92 7.90
C ASP A 203 10.51 8.18 6.89
N VAL A 204 10.37 6.85 7.03
CA VAL A 204 9.59 6.06 6.08
C VAL A 204 8.11 6.41 6.07
N SER A 205 7.59 6.91 7.20
CA SER A 205 6.20 7.34 7.30
C SER A 205 5.91 8.62 6.52
N GLU A 206 6.92 9.31 6.01
CA GLU A 206 6.76 10.47 5.14
C GLU A 206 6.53 10.07 3.68
N SER A 207 6.89 8.84 3.31
CA SER A 207 6.68 8.31 1.96
C SER A 207 5.24 7.85 1.80
N VAL A 208 4.61 8.27 0.70
CA VAL A 208 3.25 7.88 0.33
C VAL A 208 3.22 7.57 -1.15
N LEU A 209 2.65 6.42 -1.52
CA LEU A 209 2.43 6.05 -2.92
C LEU A 209 1.01 6.41 -3.32
N PHE A 210 0.90 7.31 -4.29
CA PHE A 210 -0.35 7.69 -4.92
C PHE A 210 -0.48 7.05 -6.30
N PRO A 211 -1.70 6.99 -6.85
CA PRO A 211 -1.90 6.78 -8.27
C PRO A 211 -1.05 7.72 -9.12
N VAL A 212 -0.16 7.14 -9.92
CA VAL A 212 0.73 7.87 -10.83
C VAL A 212 0.56 7.46 -12.29
N THR A 213 -0.16 6.37 -12.56
CA THR A 213 -0.46 5.89 -13.91
C THR A 213 -1.97 5.81 -14.15
N ALA A 214 -2.38 5.71 -15.42
CA ALA A 214 -3.78 5.59 -15.80
C ALA A 214 -4.46 4.34 -15.20
N SER A 215 -3.75 3.21 -15.12
CA SER A 215 -4.27 1.97 -14.51
C SER A 215 -4.51 2.09 -13.00
N GLN A 216 -3.96 3.12 -12.36
CA GLN A 216 -4.07 3.34 -10.92
C GLN A 216 -5.10 4.43 -10.59
N GLN A 217 -5.80 5.01 -11.57
CA GLN A 217 -6.57 6.26 -11.42
C GLN A 217 -7.52 6.29 -10.20
N ARG A 218 -8.04 5.13 -9.76
CA ARG A 218 -8.90 5.00 -8.59
C ARG A 218 -8.21 4.41 -7.36
N GLY A 219 -7.01 3.87 -7.50
CA GLY A 219 -6.19 3.51 -6.36
C GLY A 219 -5.03 2.57 -6.64
N ILE A 220 -4.11 2.57 -5.69
CA ILE A 220 -3.15 1.49 -5.43
C ILE A 220 -3.68 0.74 -4.21
N GLU A 221 -3.97 -0.54 -4.37
CA GLU A 221 -4.70 -1.32 -3.38
C GLU A 221 -3.93 -2.54 -2.88
N ASP A 222 -4.10 -2.83 -1.59
CA ASP A 222 -3.78 -4.12 -0.96
C ASP A 222 -2.35 -4.60 -1.21
N LEU A 223 -1.38 -3.73 -0.95
CA LEU A 223 0.04 -4.02 -1.10
C LEU A 223 0.47 -5.16 -0.18
N ARG A 224 0.98 -6.23 -0.80
CA ARG A 224 1.60 -7.40 -0.15
C ARG A 224 3.11 -7.27 -0.26
N LEU A 225 3.73 -6.70 0.77
CA LEU A 225 5.18 -6.56 0.86
C LEU A 225 5.83 -7.88 1.27
N VAL A 226 7.02 -8.11 0.74
CA VAL A 226 7.91 -9.21 1.12
C VAL A 226 9.33 -8.72 1.29
N ARG A 227 9.99 -9.21 2.34
CA ARG A 227 11.45 -9.15 2.46
C ARG A 227 12.02 -10.33 1.67
N PHE A 228 12.35 -10.08 0.41
CA PHE A 228 12.88 -11.07 -0.50
C PHE A 228 14.38 -11.26 -0.24
N VAL A 229 14.83 -12.51 -0.12
CA VAL A 229 16.23 -12.87 0.08
C VAL A 229 16.71 -13.60 -1.17
N GLU A 230 17.67 -12.99 -1.87
CA GLU A 230 18.34 -13.61 -3.01
C GLU A 230 19.30 -14.72 -2.55
N GLU A 231 19.76 -15.55 -3.49
CA GLU A 231 20.64 -16.69 -3.20
C GLU A 231 22.00 -16.28 -2.62
N ASP A 232 22.46 -15.06 -2.93
CA ASP A 232 23.69 -14.47 -2.38
C ASP A 232 23.49 -13.82 -0.99
N GLY A 233 22.28 -13.87 -0.44
CA GLY A 233 21.89 -13.27 0.83
C GLY A 233 21.53 -11.79 0.75
N HIS A 234 21.57 -11.18 -0.44
CA HIS A 234 21.07 -9.83 -0.65
C HIS A 234 19.58 -9.74 -0.33
N VAL A 235 19.16 -8.63 0.28
CA VAL A 235 17.78 -8.41 0.71
C VAL A 235 17.14 -7.33 -0.13
N GLU A 236 16.02 -7.65 -0.75
CA GLU A 236 15.17 -6.71 -1.47
C GLU A 236 13.80 -6.58 -0.79
N TYR A 237 13.22 -5.39 -0.88
CA TYR A 237 11.81 -5.19 -0.55
C TYR A 237 11.02 -5.15 -1.84
N LEU A 238 10.30 -6.24 -2.09
CA LEU A 238 9.40 -6.37 -3.21
C LEU A 238 7.96 -6.32 -2.68
N GLY A 239 7.01 -5.99 -3.53
CA GLY A 239 5.61 -6.14 -3.17
C GLY A 239 4.71 -6.14 -4.38
N THR A 240 3.57 -6.80 -4.25
CA THR A 240 2.55 -6.85 -5.30
C THR A 240 1.30 -6.15 -4.81
N TYR A 241 0.65 -5.41 -5.70
CA TYR A 241 -0.53 -4.63 -5.38
C TYR A 241 -1.50 -4.64 -6.56
N THR A 242 -2.74 -4.25 -6.30
CA THR A 242 -3.75 -4.09 -7.35
C THR A 242 -3.79 -2.63 -7.79
N ALA A 243 -3.54 -2.39 -9.07
CA ALA A 243 -3.83 -1.09 -9.71
C ALA A 243 -5.27 -1.12 -10.21
N PHE A 244 -6.06 -0.12 -9.84
CA PHE A 244 -7.47 -0.01 -10.22
C PHE A 244 -7.78 1.35 -10.87
N ASP A 245 -8.42 1.33 -12.03
CA ASP A 245 -8.79 2.55 -12.77
C ASP A 245 -10.27 2.93 -12.61
N GLY A 246 -11.05 2.14 -11.85
CA GLY A 246 -12.49 2.32 -11.69
C GLY A 246 -13.35 1.32 -12.46
N ARG A 247 -12.74 0.63 -13.41
CA ARG A 247 -13.37 -0.40 -14.23
C ARG A 247 -12.58 -1.70 -14.19
N ASP A 248 -11.30 -1.63 -14.54
CA ASP A 248 -10.41 -2.75 -14.70
C ASP A 248 -9.37 -2.76 -13.58
N ALA A 249 -8.99 -3.97 -13.16
CA ALA A 249 -7.96 -4.19 -12.15
C ALA A 249 -6.84 -5.03 -12.76
N ARG A 250 -5.60 -4.77 -12.33
CA ARG A 250 -4.45 -5.62 -12.65
C ARG A 250 -3.46 -5.68 -11.50
N SER A 251 -2.69 -6.75 -11.44
CA SER A 251 -1.56 -6.85 -10.53
C SER A 251 -0.33 -6.11 -11.09
N GLU A 252 0.31 -5.34 -10.23
CA GLU A 252 1.58 -4.67 -10.49
C GLU A 252 2.56 -5.04 -9.37
N VAL A 253 3.86 -4.93 -9.65
CA VAL A 253 4.93 -5.17 -8.68
C VAL A 253 5.68 -3.88 -8.40
N LEU A 254 6.03 -3.68 -7.13
CA LEU A 254 6.92 -2.61 -6.71
C LEU A 254 8.19 -3.16 -6.11
N ARG A 255 9.31 -2.49 -6.39
CA ARG A 255 10.58 -2.63 -5.68
C ARG A 255 10.82 -1.35 -4.88
N ALA A 256 11.12 -1.49 -3.59
CA ALA A 256 11.38 -0.37 -2.69
C ALA A 256 12.84 -0.32 -2.25
N THR A 257 13.48 0.83 -2.44
CA THR A 257 14.86 1.09 -2.00
C THR A 257 14.84 2.18 -0.93
N GLY A 258 15.17 1.78 0.30
CA GLY A 258 15.14 2.65 1.48
C GLY A 258 13.75 3.21 1.83
N PHE A 259 12.69 2.72 1.17
CA PHE A 259 11.33 3.27 1.23
C PHE A 259 11.27 4.77 0.91
N ARG A 260 12.20 5.24 0.07
CA ARG A 260 12.20 6.60 -0.51
C ARG A 260 12.18 6.58 -2.04
N ASN A 261 12.66 5.48 -2.63
CA ASN A 261 12.62 5.26 -4.08
C ASN A 261 11.82 3.98 -4.35
N PHE A 262 10.91 4.06 -5.30
CA PHE A 262 10.03 2.95 -5.67
C PHE A 262 10.04 2.78 -7.18
N GLU A 263 10.28 1.57 -7.65
CA GLU A 263 10.14 1.19 -9.05
C GLU A 263 8.88 0.34 -9.19
N MET A 264 7.93 0.79 -10.00
CA MET A 264 6.61 0.18 -10.14
C MET A 264 6.46 -0.35 -11.56
N HIS A 265 6.13 -1.63 -11.70
CA HIS A 265 6.04 -2.32 -12.98
C HIS A 265 4.69 -3.03 -13.13
N PRO A 266 4.02 -2.91 -14.28
CA PRO A 266 2.92 -3.80 -14.60
C PRO A 266 3.42 -5.23 -14.71
N LEU A 267 2.66 -6.19 -14.16
CA LEU A 267 2.90 -7.59 -14.48
C LEU A 267 2.35 -7.88 -15.89
N ALA A 268 3.03 -8.77 -16.60
CA ALA A 268 2.62 -9.31 -17.89
C ALA A 268 2.21 -10.79 -17.75
N GLY A 269 1.59 -11.33 -18.79
CA GLY A 269 1.16 -12.73 -18.85
C GLY A 269 -0.29 -12.94 -18.40
N SER A 270 -0.78 -14.16 -18.58
CA SER A 270 -2.19 -14.52 -18.37
C SER A 270 -2.65 -14.38 -16.92
N ALA A 271 -1.72 -14.39 -15.96
CA ALA A 271 -2.03 -14.25 -14.53
C ALA A 271 -2.11 -12.80 -14.06
N ALA A 272 -1.63 -11.84 -14.85
CA ALA A 272 -1.47 -10.44 -14.42
C ALA A 272 -2.79 -9.68 -14.28
N ALA A 273 -3.86 -10.12 -14.94
CA ALA A 273 -5.18 -9.50 -14.86
C ALA A 273 -5.89 -9.76 -13.52
N GLU A 274 -5.40 -10.71 -12.73
CA GLU A 274 -6.01 -11.07 -11.45
C GLU A 274 -5.43 -10.28 -10.29
N LYS A 275 -6.09 -10.36 -9.12
CA LYS A 275 -5.69 -9.66 -7.89
C LYS A 275 -5.28 -10.63 -6.78
N GLY A 276 -4.44 -10.13 -5.88
CA GLY A 276 -4.04 -10.84 -4.67
C GLY A 276 -2.84 -11.76 -4.86
N MET A 277 -2.00 -11.48 -5.86
CA MET A 277 -0.71 -12.16 -5.99
C MET A 277 0.16 -11.87 -4.76
N ALA A 278 0.94 -12.84 -4.29
CA ALA A 278 1.93 -12.65 -3.23
C ALA A 278 3.18 -13.47 -3.50
N LEU A 279 4.33 -12.81 -3.53
CA LEU A 279 5.63 -13.41 -3.78
C LEU A 279 6.12 -14.21 -2.56
N PHE A 280 6.71 -15.38 -2.81
CA PHE A 280 7.47 -16.10 -1.79
C PHE A 280 8.72 -15.29 -1.41
N PRO A 281 9.24 -15.42 -0.17
CA PRO A 281 10.36 -14.59 0.32
C PRO A 281 11.73 -14.97 -0.25
N ARG A 282 11.79 -15.96 -1.15
CA ARG A 282 12.98 -16.36 -1.90
C ARG A 282 12.56 -17.17 -3.12
N LYS A 283 13.52 -17.44 -4.01
CA LYS A 283 13.33 -18.39 -5.11
C LYS A 283 13.13 -19.82 -4.57
N ILE A 284 12.37 -20.60 -5.34
CA ILE A 284 12.15 -22.03 -5.11
C ILE A 284 12.62 -22.75 -6.38
N ASP A 285 13.58 -23.65 -6.22
CA ASP A 285 14.26 -24.34 -7.33
C ASP A 285 14.79 -23.37 -8.41
N GLY A 286 15.40 -22.26 -7.97
CA GLY A 286 15.99 -21.23 -8.83
C GLY A 286 14.99 -20.31 -9.53
N ARG A 287 13.68 -20.44 -9.27
CA ARG A 287 12.61 -19.66 -9.92
C ARG A 287 11.87 -18.79 -8.91
N PHE A 288 11.34 -17.65 -9.36
CA PHE A 288 10.39 -16.88 -8.56
C PHE A 288 9.09 -17.68 -8.41
N ALA A 289 8.47 -17.61 -7.23
CA ALA A 289 7.19 -18.23 -6.97
C ALA A 289 6.20 -17.21 -6.38
N MET A 290 4.93 -17.29 -6.78
CA MET A 290 3.84 -16.50 -6.21
C MET A 290 2.65 -17.39 -5.87
N LEU A 291 1.93 -17.05 -4.80
CA LEU A 291 0.54 -17.46 -4.67
C LEU A 291 -0.36 -16.42 -5.33
N GLY A 292 -1.45 -16.85 -5.96
CA GLY A 292 -2.45 -15.96 -6.57
C GLY A 292 -3.81 -16.65 -6.70
N ARG A 293 -4.75 -16.01 -7.39
CA ARG A 293 -6.11 -16.53 -7.58
C ARG A 293 -6.55 -16.35 -9.03
N GLN A 294 -6.44 -17.40 -9.83
CA GLN A 294 -6.66 -17.34 -11.29
C GLN A 294 -8.10 -17.59 -11.73
N ASP A 295 -8.88 -18.26 -10.89
CA ASP A 295 -10.27 -18.64 -11.15
C ASP A 295 -11.24 -17.85 -10.28
N SER A 296 -10.79 -16.71 -9.72
CA SER A 296 -11.54 -15.91 -8.75
C SER A 296 -11.96 -16.65 -7.47
N GLU A 297 -11.51 -17.89 -7.24
CA GLU A 297 -12.00 -18.74 -6.13
C GLU A 297 -10.89 -19.42 -5.33
N SER A 298 -9.89 -20.00 -5.98
CA SER A 298 -8.91 -20.91 -5.37
C SER A 298 -7.53 -20.27 -5.23
N ILE A 299 -6.68 -20.80 -4.35
CA ILE A 299 -5.26 -20.42 -4.30
C ILE A 299 -4.49 -21.25 -5.32
N TRP A 300 -3.73 -20.56 -6.17
CA TRP A 300 -2.86 -21.12 -7.20
C TRP A 300 -1.40 -20.80 -6.89
N LEU A 301 -0.51 -21.75 -7.16
CA LEU A 301 0.94 -21.57 -7.17
C LEU A 301 1.39 -21.27 -8.60
N LEU A 302 2.08 -20.15 -8.76
CA LEU A 302 2.73 -19.75 -10.01
C LEU A 302 4.25 -19.80 -9.84
N ALA A 303 4.95 -20.14 -10.91
CA ALA A 303 6.41 -20.09 -10.99
C ALA A 303 6.85 -19.36 -12.26
N SER A 304 7.88 -18.53 -12.14
CA SER A 304 8.43 -17.78 -13.27
C SER A 304 9.95 -17.57 -13.15
N ASP A 305 10.61 -17.49 -14.30
CA ASP A 305 12.02 -17.10 -14.40
C ASP A 305 12.19 -15.57 -14.42
N SER A 306 11.08 -14.83 -14.48
CA SER A 306 11.04 -13.37 -14.48
C SER A 306 10.12 -12.87 -13.37
N LEU A 307 10.54 -11.82 -12.66
CA LEU A 307 9.69 -11.13 -11.69
C LEU A 307 8.47 -10.44 -12.35
N TYR A 308 8.53 -10.19 -13.66
CA TYR A 308 7.57 -9.33 -14.36
C TYR A 308 6.58 -10.08 -15.26
N SER A 309 6.80 -11.35 -15.58
CA SER A 309 5.93 -12.14 -16.46
C SER A 309 5.42 -13.38 -15.75
N TRP A 310 4.10 -13.55 -15.70
CA TRP A 310 3.44 -14.62 -14.94
C TRP A 310 2.29 -15.24 -15.75
N ASP A 311 2.38 -16.55 -15.98
CA ASP A 311 1.40 -17.30 -16.77
C ASP A 311 0.99 -18.59 -16.04
N GLY A 312 -0.30 -18.92 -16.10
CA GLY A 312 -0.85 -20.19 -15.58
C GLY A 312 -0.47 -20.49 -14.13
N GLY A 313 -0.53 -21.77 -13.74
CA GLY A 313 -0.18 -22.18 -12.38
C GLY A 313 -0.81 -23.53 -12.06
N ILE A 314 -0.56 -23.99 -10.83
CA ILE A 314 -1.18 -25.21 -10.29
C ILE A 314 -2.11 -24.79 -9.16
N LYS A 315 -3.36 -25.26 -9.21
CA LYS A 315 -4.32 -25.05 -8.12
C LYS A 315 -3.86 -25.85 -6.90
N VAL A 316 -3.66 -25.18 -5.76
CA VAL A 316 -3.13 -25.78 -4.53
C VAL A 316 -4.20 -25.92 -3.46
N VAL A 317 -5.04 -24.88 -3.27
CA VAL A 317 -6.09 -24.89 -2.24
C VAL A 317 -7.40 -24.43 -2.84
N SER A 318 -8.42 -25.29 -2.77
CA SER A 318 -9.79 -24.97 -3.18
C SER A 318 -10.71 -24.86 -1.97
N PRO A 319 -11.78 -24.05 -2.04
CA PRO A 319 -12.81 -24.02 -1.01
C PRO A 319 -13.34 -25.42 -0.68
N ARG A 320 -13.46 -25.70 0.61
CA ARG A 320 -14.00 -26.92 1.23
C ARG A 320 -14.94 -26.62 2.38
N PHE A 321 -14.77 -25.49 3.06
CA PHE A 321 -15.57 -25.12 4.23
C PHE A 321 -16.54 -23.97 3.94
N PRO A 322 -17.69 -23.88 4.65
CA PRO A 322 -18.72 -22.88 4.35
C PRO A 322 -18.28 -21.41 4.38
N TRP A 323 -17.22 -21.11 5.13
CA TRP A 323 -16.68 -19.76 5.26
C TRP A 323 -15.78 -19.34 4.10
N GLU A 324 -15.46 -20.26 3.18
CA GLU A 324 -14.61 -20.02 1.99
C GLU A 324 -15.32 -20.32 0.66
N PHE A 325 -16.59 -20.75 0.68
CA PHE A 325 -17.33 -21.19 -0.52
C PHE A 325 -17.54 -20.13 -1.61
N VAL A 326 -17.53 -18.83 -1.28
CA VAL A 326 -17.62 -17.79 -2.33
C VAL A 326 -16.24 -17.56 -2.95
N GLN A 327 -15.20 -17.51 -2.12
CA GLN A 327 -13.84 -17.22 -2.53
C GLN A 327 -12.87 -17.54 -1.40
N LEU A 328 -11.72 -18.12 -1.74
CA LEU A 328 -10.53 -18.27 -0.91
C LEU A 328 -9.37 -17.49 -1.55
N GLY A 329 -8.51 -16.90 -0.74
CA GLY A 329 -7.28 -16.29 -1.23
C GLY A 329 -6.20 -16.20 -0.16
N ASN A 330 -4.96 -15.99 -0.58
CA ASN A 330 -3.87 -15.66 0.32
C ASN A 330 -4.00 -14.20 0.81
N CYS A 331 -3.64 -13.97 2.06
CA CYS A 331 -3.55 -12.63 2.64
C CYS A 331 -2.30 -11.93 2.13
N GLY A 332 -1.12 -12.52 2.33
CA GLY A 332 0.16 -11.97 1.90
C GLY A 332 1.14 -13.05 1.50
N SER A 333 2.43 -12.72 1.56
CA SER A 333 3.51 -13.64 1.27
C SER A 333 3.52 -14.84 2.22
N PRO A 334 3.77 -16.06 1.71
CA PRO A 334 4.02 -17.23 2.56
C PRO A 334 5.18 -16.98 3.52
N ILE A 335 5.04 -17.45 4.76
CA ILE A 335 6.03 -17.30 5.81
C ILE A 335 6.79 -18.63 5.94
N GLU A 336 8.11 -18.58 5.75
CA GLU A 336 8.95 -19.76 5.94
C GLU A 336 9.04 -20.11 7.44
N ILE A 337 8.63 -21.32 7.80
CA ILE A 337 8.83 -21.90 9.13
C ILE A 337 9.55 -23.25 8.98
N ASP A 338 9.82 -23.94 10.09
CA ASP A 338 10.52 -25.23 10.06
C ASP A 338 9.68 -26.30 9.37
N GLU A 339 8.37 -26.29 9.60
CA GLU A 339 7.41 -27.29 9.12
C GLU A 339 6.99 -27.10 7.66
N GLY A 340 7.20 -25.92 7.07
CA GLY A 340 6.68 -25.60 5.75
C GLY A 340 6.55 -24.11 5.48
N TRP A 341 5.69 -23.79 4.52
CA TRP A 341 5.24 -22.43 4.22
C TRP A 341 3.90 -22.18 4.91
N LEU A 342 3.92 -21.39 5.98
CA LEU A 342 2.70 -20.94 6.63
C LEU A 342 2.05 -19.84 5.78
N VAL A 343 0.82 -20.06 5.35
CA VAL A 343 0.06 -19.14 4.51
C VAL A 343 -1.19 -18.69 5.28
N LEU A 344 -1.27 -17.40 5.56
CA LEU A 344 -2.50 -16.78 6.07
C LEU A 344 -3.47 -16.62 4.90
N THR A 345 -4.71 -17.04 5.09
CA THR A 345 -5.75 -17.00 4.05
C THR A 345 -6.92 -16.14 4.49
N HIS A 346 -7.68 -15.65 3.52
CA HIS A 346 -9.00 -15.08 3.71
C HIS A 346 -10.03 -15.92 2.98
N GLY A 347 -11.22 -16.06 3.56
CA GLY A 347 -12.35 -16.77 2.98
C GLY A 347 -13.60 -15.90 3.03
N VAL A 348 -14.42 -16.02 1.99
CA VAL A 348 -15.69 -15.31 1.87
C VAL A 348 -16.83 -16.30 2.06
N GLY A 349 -17.58 -16.09 3.15
CA GLY A 349 -18.71 -16.92 3.52
C GLY A 349 -20.07 -16.29 3.19
N MET A 350 -21.11 -16.82 3.82
CA MET A 350 -22.48 -16.33 3.69
C MET A 350 -22.58 -14.81 3.94
N ALA A 351 -23.43 -14.14 3.15
CA ALA A 351 -23.62 -12.70 3.21
C ALA A 351 -22.32 -11.88 3.10
N ARG A 352 -21.31 -12.41 2.39
CA ARG A 352 -20.03 -11.75 2.15
C ARG A 352 -19.26 -11.45 3.46
N ASN A 353 -19.40 -12.32 4.46
CA ASN A 353 -18.53 -12.28 5.64
C ASN A 353 -17.11 -12.67 5.24
N TYR A 354 -16.15 -11.76 5.39
CA TYR A 354 -14.73 -12.05 5.20
C TYR A 354 -14.12 -12.47 6.53
N CYS A 355 -13.61 -13.69 6.57
CA CYS A 355 -12.90 -14.24 7.72
C CYS A 355 -11.47 -14.64 7.33
N MET A 356 -10.60 -14.83 8.31
CA MET A 356 -9.24 -15.32 8.07
C MET A 356 -9.10 -16.78 8.48
N GLY A 357 -8.27 -17.52 7.77
CA GLY A 357 -7.80 -18.86 8.10
C GLY A 357 -6.29 -18.98 7.88
N ALA A 358 -5.79 -20.21 7.90
CA ALA A 358 -4.42 -20.50 7.54
C ALA A 358 -4.28 -21.90 6.91
N CYS A 359 -3.23 -22.08 6.13
CA CYS A 359 -2.78 -23.39 5.68
C CYS A 359 -1.26 -23.51 5.73
N LEU A 360 -0.78 -24.75 5.68
CA LEU A 360 0.63 -25.09 5.60
C LEU A 360 0.89 -25.79 4.27
N LEU A 361 1.83 -25.26 3.49
CA LEU A 361 2.32 -25.91 2.27
C LEU A 361 3.69 -26.55 2.51
N ASP A 362 4.03 -27.59 1.77
CA ASP A 362 5.31 -28.27 1.91
C ASP A 362 6.48 -27.35 1.54
N LYS A 363 7.55 -27.40 2.35
CA LYS A 363 8.70 -26.49 2.24
C LYS A 363 9.46 -26.65 0.93
N ALA A 364 9.62 -27.89 0.48
CA ALA A 364 10.35 -28.23 -0.74
C ALA A 364 9.45 -28.16 -1.96
N ASP A 365 8.20 -28.61 -1.83
CA ASP A 365 7.21 -28.64 -2.91
C ASP A 365 5.93 -27.88 -2.51
N PRO A 366 5.89 -26.55 -2.66
CA PRO A 366 4.75 -25.74 -2.25
C PRO A 366 3.45 -26.04 -3.01
N SER A 367 3.45 -26.93 -4.01
CA SER A 367 2.23 -27.42 -4.64
C SER A 367 1.43 -28.37 -3.73
N LYS A 368 2.05 -28.88 -2.66
CA LYS A 368 1.44 -29.80 -1.71
C LYS A 368 0.89 -29.05 -0.50
N LEU A 369 -0.44 -29.10 -0.34
CA LEU A 369 -1.12 -28.70 0.89
C LEU A 369 -0.91 -29.77 1.97
N LEU A 370 -0.25 -29.41 3.07
CA LEU A 370 0.01 -30.31 4.19
C LEU A 370 -1.11 -30.29 5.23
N ALA A 371 -1.61 -29.11 5.57
CA ALA A 371 -2.65 -28.92 6.56
C ALA A 371 -3.40 -27.61 6.34
N ARG A 372 -4.65 -27.50 6.83
CA ARG A 372 -5.37 -26.22 6.87
C ARG A 372 -6.38 -26.12 8.01
N THR A 373 -6.74 -24.90 8.37
CA THR A 373 -7.75 -24.63 9.40
C THR A 373 -9.16 -24.94 8.90
N ARG A 374 -9.90 -25.75 9.65
CA ARG A 374 -11.30 -26.11 9.34
C ARG A 374 -12.28 -24.95 9.57
N GLU A 375 -12.09 -24.25 10.67
CA GLU A 375 -12.83 -23.05 11.05
C GLU A 375 -11.93 -21.81 10.84
N PRO A 376 -12.52 -20.62 10.62
CA PRO A 376 -11.75 -19.38 10.64
C PRO A 376 -11.01 -19.20 11.95
N ILE A 377 -9.77 -18.73 11.83
CA ILE A 377 -8.93 -18.34 12.97
C ILE A 377 -9.25 -16.91 13.45
N LEU A 378 -9.85 -16.09 12.58
CA LEU A 378 -10.32 -14.75 12.93
C LEU A 378 -11.61 -14.43 12.18
N ARG A 379 -12.59 -13.86 12.89
CA ARG A 379 -13.89 -13.45 12.36
C ARG A 379 -14.18 -12.00 12.72
N PRO A 380 -14.96 -11.27 11.91
CA PRO A 380 -15.46 -9.96 12.30
C PRO A 380 -16.22 -10.04 13.62
N SER A 381 -15.89 -9.14 14.55
CA SER A 381 -16.58 -9.04 15.84
C SER A 381 -17.98 -8.44 15.63
N PRO A 382 -19.05 -8.94 16.26
CA PRO A 382 -20.37 -8.30 16.22
C PRO A 382 -20.37 -6.83 16.68
N HIS A 383 -19.37 -6.44 17.48
CA HIS A 383 -19.18 -5.09 18.02
C HIS A 383 -18.24 -4.21 17.17
N GLU A 384 -17.49 -4.81 16.23
CA GLU A 384 -16.48 -4.12 15.40
C GLU A 384 -16.63 -4.59 13.95
N ARG A 385 -17.86 -4.48 13.44
CA ARG A 385 -18.24 -4.90 12.08
C ARG A 385 -18.68 -3.75 11.19
N ASP A 386 -18.82 -2.55 11.75
CA ASP A 386 -19.30 -1.38 11.03
C ASP A 386 -18.11 -0.64 10.41
N GLY A 387 -18.22 -0.28 9.13
CA GLY A 387 -17.16 0.37 8.38
C GLY A 387 -17.53 0.51 6.91
N TYR A 388 -16.52 0.81 6.09
CA TYR A 388 -16.71 1.02 4.65
C TYR A 388 -17.24 -0.25 3.96
N VAL A 389 -16.74 -1.42 4.39
CA VAL A 389 -17.30 -2.72 4.04
C VAL A 389 -17.59 -3.49 5.33
N PRO A 390 -18.86 -3.66 5.73
CA PRO A 390 -19.18 -4.33 6.97
C PRO A 390 -18.80 -5.82 6.98
N ASN A 391 -18.56 -6.35 8.18
CA ASN A 391 -18.25 -7.77 8.40
C ASN A 391 -16.98 -8.27 7.66
N VAL A 392 -15.91 -7.48 7.69
CA VAL A 392 -14.63 -7.83 7.08
C VAL A 392 -13.51 -7.82 8.12
N VAL A 393 -12.73 -8.90 8.13
CA VAL A 393 -11.34 -8.91 8.62
C VAL A 393 -10.42 -9.34 7.48
N TYR A 394 -9.32 -8.63 7.28
CA TYR A 394 -8.44 -8.87 6.13
C TYR A 394 -6.99 -8.50 6.43
N SER A 395 -6.02 -9.20 5.86
CA SER A 395 -4.59 -8.86 6.00
C SER A 395 -3.90 -8.96 4.65
N CYS A 396 -2.82 -8.20 4.47
CA CYS A 396 -1.96 -8.25 3.30
C CYS A 396 -0.55 -8.81 3.62
N GLY A 397 -0.27 -9.16 4.87
CA GLY A 397 1.03 -9.71 5.26
C GLY A 397 1.19 -9.80 6.77
N SER A 398 2.03 -10.73 7.22
CA SER A 398 2.27 -10.99 8.65
C SER A 398 3.72 -11.46 8.83
N ILE A 399 4.20 -11.45 10.07
CA ILE A 399 5.55 -11.94 10.40
C ILE A 399 5.49 -13.01 11.48
N VAL A 400 6.43 -13.94 11.43
CA VAL A 400 6.71 -14.89 12.51
C VAL A 400 8.08 -14.56 13.09
N HIS A 401 8.17 -14.50 14.41
CA HIS A 401 9.42 -14.36 15.16
C HIS A 401 9.32 -15.22 16.43
N ASP A 402 10.36 -16.01 16.73
CA ASP A 402 10.41 -16.90 17.90
C ASP A 402 9.12 -17.73 18.10
N ARG A 403 8.68 -18.42 17.04
CA ARG A 403 7.45 -19.25 17.00
C ARG A 403 6.16 -18.54 17.40
N THR A 404 6.15 -17.22 17.34
CA THR A 404 4.97 -16.38 17.54
C THR A 404 4.65 -15.65 16.25
N LEU A 405 3.40 -15.76 15.80
CA LEU A 405 2.85 -14.98 14.71
C LEU A 405 2.45 -13.59 15.24
N LEU A 406 2.85 -12.54 14.53
CA LEU A 406 2.24 -11.21 14.64
C LEU A 406 1.43 -10.93 13.38
N LEU A 407 0.12 -10.81 13.56
CA LEU A 407 -0.88 -10.60 12.52
C LEU A 407 -1.44 -9.18 12.62
N PRO A 408 -1.05 -8.26 11.73
CA PRO A 408 -1.81 -7.04 11.49
C PRO A 408 -3.00 -7.36 10.57
N TYR A 409 -4.17 -6.79 10.85
CA TYR A 409 -5.36 -6.99 10.03
C TYR A 409 -6.24 -5.74 10.01
N GLY A 410 -6.88 -5.48 8.87
CA GLY A 410 -7.92 -4.48 8.69
C GLY A 410 -9.25 -4.96 9.26
N VAL A 411 -10.05 -4.01 9.75
CA VAL A 411 -11.38 -4.22 10.31
C VAL A 411 -12.36 -3.33 9.54
N ALA A 412 -13.36 -3.98 8.92
CA ALA A 412 -14.45 -3.37 8.18
C ALA A 412 -14.04 -2.31 7.13
N ASP A 413 -12.88 -2.50 6.50
CA ASP A 413 -12.25 -1.54 5.58
C ASP A 413 -12.18 -0.10 6.14
N ASN A 414 -11.91 0.02 7.44
CA ASN A 414 -11.89 1.31 8.14
C ASN A 414 -10.56 1.55 8.86
N PHE A 415 -10.15 0.64 9.72
CA PHE A 415 -8.94 0.79 10.54
C PHE A 415 -8.16 -0.53 10.59
N ALA A 416 -6.92 -0.50 11.07
CA ALA A 416 -6.12 -1.69 11.31
C ALA A 416 -5.96 -1.99 12.81
N ALA A 417 -5.92 -3.28 13.12
CA ALA A 417 -5.69 -3.85 14.44
C ALA A 417 -4.61 -4.93 14.38
N PHE A 418 -4.18 -5.42 15.55
CA PHE A 418 -3.07 -6.37 15.66
C PHE A 418 -3.43 -7.50 16.61
N ALA A 419 -2.95 -8.70 16.30
CA ALA A 419 -3.10 -9.87 17.14
C ALA A 419 -1.85 -10.75 17.09
N THR A 420 -1.60 -11.53 18.13
CA THR A 420 -0.53 -12.52 18.15
C THR A 420 -1.07 -13.92 18.43
N ALA A 421 -0.42 -14.94 17.88
CA ALA A 421 -0.75 -16.34 18.14
C ALA A 421 0.54 -17.17 18.22
N SER A 422 0.51 -18.26 18.99
CA SER A 422 1.56 -19.28 18.92
C SER A 422 1.46 -20.01 17.58
N VAL A 423 2.59 -20.17 16.88
CA VAL A 423 2.64 -20.98 15.66
C VAL A 423 2.29 -22.43 15.99
N ASP A 424 2.72 -22.94 17.14
CA ASP A 424 2.44 -24.32 17.54
C ASP A 424 0.94 -24.57 17.76
N GLU A 425 0.25 -23.65 18.41
CA GLU A 425 -1.20 -23.75 18.60
C GLU A 425 -1.96 -23.56 17.28
N LEU A 426 -1.47 -22.68 16.40
CA LEU A 426 -2.05 -22.50 15.06
C LEU A 426 -1.91 -23.78 14.23
N LEU A 427 -0.75 -24.44 14.25
CA LEU A 427 -0.53 -25.71 13.55
C LEU A 427 -1.39 -26.84 14.13
N LYS A 428 -1.52 -26.92 15.46
CA LYS A 428 -2.42 -27.88 16.12
C LYS A 428 -3.89 -27.69 15.75
N ALA A 429 -4.30 -26.48 15.38
CA ALA A 429 -5.66 -26.19 14.95
C ALA A 429 -5.95 -26.58 13.48
N MET A 430 -4.96 -27.06 12.73
CA MET A 430 -5.12 -27.51 11.35
C MET A 430 -5.44 -29.01 11.27
N GLU A 431 -6.19 -29.41 10.25
CA GLU A 431 -6.49 -30.82 9.91
C GLU A 431 -5.68 -31.35 8.72
#